data_AF-A0A564W306-F1
#
_entry.id   AF-A0A564W306-F1
#
_cell.length_a   1.000
_cell.length_b   1.000
_cell.length_c   1.000
_cell.angle_alpha   90.00
_cell.angle_beta   90.00
_cell.angle_gamma   90.00
#
_symmetry.space_group_name_H-M   'P 1'
#
loop_
_entity.id
_entity.type
_entity.pdbx_description
1 polymer ?
#
loop_
_entity_poly.entity_id
_entity_poly.type
_entity_poly.pdbx_seq_one_letter_code
_entity_poly.pdbx_strand_id
1 'polypeptide(L)' 'MSDEEIGGLLNVVRSTIFRHRKTALEKIKLYMEGKTDEQK' A
#
# COMPACT_ATOMS: atom_id res chain seq x y z
N MET A 1 4.26 -1.56 -12.87
CA MET A 1 4.77 -0.20 -12.57
C MET A 1 5.69 -0.30 -11.37
N SER A 2 6.98 0.00 -11.54
CA SER A 2 8.01 -0.01 -10.50
C SER A 2 7.89 1.20 -9.57
N ASP A 3 8.50 1.14 -8.39
CA ASP A 3 8.58 2.26 -7.43
C ASP A 3 9.27 3.47 -8.04
N GLU A 4 10.27 3.25 -8.90
CA GLU A 4 10.96 4.29 -9.67
C GLU A 4 10.03 4.98 -10.66
N GLU A 5 9.22 4.21 -11.39
CA GLU A 5 8.28 4.75 -12.37
C GLU A 5 7.18 5.57 -11.69
N ILE A 6 6.65 5.06 -10.58
CA ILE A 6 5.65 5.76 -9.76
C ILE A 6 6.27 7.02 -9.14
N GLY A 7 7.48 6.93 -8.61
CA GLY A 7 8.21 8.05 -8.03
C GLY A 7 8.47 9.16 -9.06
N GLY A 8 8.85 8.79 -10.29
CA GLY A 8 9.02 9.72 -11.40
C GLY A 8 7.70 10.40 -11.79
N LEU A 9 6.60 9.66 -11.88
CA LEU A 9 5.28 10.20 -12.22
C LEU A 9 4.74 11.16 -11.14
N LEU A 10 4.93 10.81 -9.86
CA LEU A 10 4.40 11.57 -8.72
C LEU A 10 5.38 12.62 -8.20
N ASN A 11 6.57 12.74 -8.81
CA ASN A 11 7.66 13.60 -8.36
C ASN A 11 8.03 13.41 -6.87
N VAL A 12 8.14 12.16 -6.45
CA VAL A 12 8.54 11.80 -5.08
C VAL A 12 9.64 10.75 -5.09
N VAL A 13 10.47 10.75 -4.05
CA VAL A 13 11.56 9.77 -3.92
C VAL A 13 11.01 8.34 -3.76
N ARG A 14 11.75 7.36 -4.30
CA ARG A 14 11.38 5.93 -4.26
C ARG A 14 11.02 5.43 -2.85
N SER A 15 11.75 5.89 -1.84
CA SER A 15 11.51 5.51 -0.43
C SER A 15 10.13 5.95 0.08
N THR A 16 9.61 7.07 -0.43
CA THR A 16 8.24 7.54 -0.13
C THR A 16 7.22 6.56 -0.68
N ILE A 17 7.38 6.10 -1.93
CA ILE A 17 6.48 5.11 -2.54
C ILE A 17 6.51 3.80 -1.77
N PHE A 18 7.71 3.32 -1.43
CA PHE A 18 7.88 2.10 -0.65
C PHE A 18 7.12 2.17 0.68
N ARG A 19 7.26 3.27 1.42
CA ARG A 19 6.57 3.48 2.70
C ARG A 19 5.05 3.48 2.52
N HIS A 20 4.55 4.24 1.55
CA HIS A 20 3.10 4.32 1.27
C HIS A 20 2.55 2.95 0.89
N ARG A 21 3.28 2.20 0.05
CA ARG A 21 2.86 0.85 -0.36
C ARG A 21 2.79 -0.11 0.81
N LYS A 22 3.82 -0.12 1.67
CA LYS A 22 3.83 -0.97 2.86
C LYS A 22 2.62 -0.69 3.75
N THR A 23 2.38 0.58 4.08
CA THR A 23 1.25 0.98 4.92
C THR A 23 -0.11 0.70 4.25
N ALA A 24 -0.23 0.90 2.94
CA ALA A 24 -1.46 0.58 2.21
C ALA A 24 -1.77 -0.92 2.24
N LEU A 25 -0.76 -1.77 2.01
CA LEU A 25 -0.92 -3.23 2.06
C LEU A 25 -1.28 -3.72 3.47
N GLU A 26 -0.69 -3.16 4.52
CA GLU A 26 -1.06 -3.47 5.91
C GLU A 26 -2.51 -3.09 6.19
N LYS A 27 -2.96 -1.90 5.75
CA LYS A 27 -4.37 -1.48 5.89
C LYS A 27 -5.33 -2.38 5.11
N ILE A 28 -4.98 -2.77 3.89
CA ILE A 28 -5.78 -3.69 3.08
C ILE A 28 -5.87 -5.05 3.78
N LYS A 29 -4.76 -5.57 4.31
CA LYS A 29 -4.73 -6.82 5.06
C LYS A 29 -5.67 -6.77 6.26
N LEU A 30 -5.56 -5.75 7.11
CA LEU A 30 -6.43 -5.57 8.27
C LEU A 30 -7.91 -5.46 7.89
N TYR A 31 -8.22 -4.76 6.79
CA TYR A 31 -9.59 -4.66 6.29
C TYR A 31 -10.14 -6.00 5.79
N MET A 32 -9.32 -6.80 5.10
CA MET A 32 -9.71 -8.13 4.62
C MET A 32 -9.88 -9.11 5.79
N GLU A 33 -8.99 -9.09 6.78
CA GLU A 33 -9.10 -9.89 8.00
C GLU A 33 -10.36 -9.49 8.80
N GLY A 34 -10.60 -8.20 9.04
CA GLY A 34 -11.79 -7.72 9.75
C GLY A 34 -13.11 -8.07 9.05
N LYS A 35 -13.14 -8.06 7.70
CA LYS A 35 -14.29 -8.55 6.93
C LYS A 35 -14.51 -10.06 7.01
N THR A 36 -13.45 -10.82 7.29
CA THR A 36 -13.53 -12.28 7.41
C THR A 36 -14.17 -12.67 8.74
N ASP A 37 -14.00 -11.87 9.79
CA ASP A 37 -14.60 -12.10 11.11
C ASP A 37 -16.08 -11.67 11.19
N GLU A 38 -16.53 -10.70 10.38
CA GLU A 38 -17.94 -10.26 10.30
C GLU A 38 -18.87 -11.25 9.56
N GLN A 39 -18.34 -12.37 9.04
CA GLN A 39 -19.11 -13.41 8.35
C GLN A 39 -19.41 -14.67 9.20
N LYS A 40 -19.28 -14.61 10.52
CA LYS A 40 -19.62 -15.73 11.42
C LYS A 40 -20.92 -15.56 12.20
#